data_AF-A0A4R4WC67-F1
#
_entry.id   AF-A0A4R4WC67-F1
#
_cell.length_a   1.000
_cell.length_b   1.000
_cell.length_c   1.000
_cell.angle_alpha   90.00
_cell.angle_beta   90.00
_cell.angle_gamma   90.00
#
_symmetry.space_group_name_H-M   'P 1'
#
loop_
_entity.id
_entity.type
_entity.pdbx_description
1 polymer ?
#
loop_
_entity_poly.entity_id
_entity_poly.type
_entity_poly.pdbx_seq_one_letter_code
_entity_poly.pdbx_strand_id
1 'polypeptide(L)'
;LGGGGRIPVQAWFDGIGYRGSIASMGGCMALGMLKSICGQLGKADGDPVTVTVERDSAERTVGVPADLAAALDEAGLRAAFDRLSYSHRREHVNAINDAKKPETRARRIAKALEMLKSS
;
A
#
# COMPACT_ATOMS: atom_id res chain seq x y z
N LEU A 1 -21.14 -2.92 -6.50
CA LEU A 1 -19.83 -3.44 -6.00
C LEU A 1 -20.10 -4.26 -4.73
N GLY A 2 -20.48 -5.54 -4.89
CA GLY A 2 -20.79 -6.43 -3.76
C GLY A 2 -19.54 -7.14 -3.22
N GLY A 3 -19.40 -7.18 -1.91
CA GLY A 3 -18.30 -7.79 -1.15
C GLY A 3 -18.19 -7.10 0.21
N GLY A 4 -18.50 -7.81 1.29
CA GLY A 4 -18.68 -7.25 2.65
C GLY A 4 -17.40 -6.74 3.35
N GLY A 5 -16.49 -6.09 2.62
CA GLY A 5 -15.23 -5.57 3.14
C GLY A 5 -14.63 -4.46 2.28
N ARG A 6 -13.39 -4.04 2.60
CA ARG A 6 -12.65 -3.03 1.82
C ARG A 6 -12.45 -3.50 0.37
N ILE A 7 -13.04 -2.79 -0.59
CA ILE A 7 -12.92 -3.07 -2.02
C ILE A 7 -11.76 -2.25 -2.57
N PRO A 8 -10.65 -2.87 -3.03
CA PRO A 8 -9.55 -2.13 -3.63
C PRO A 8 -10.01 -1.51 -4.95
N VAL A 9 -9.71 -0.22 -5.14
CA VAL A 9 -10.10 0.52 -6.35
C VAL A 9 -8.98 1.43 -6.84
N GLN A 10 -8.98 1.64 -8.15
CA GLN A 10 -8.34 2.78 -8.79
C GLN A 10 -9.44 3.80 -9.07
N ALA A 11 -9.21 5.04 -8.69
CA ALA A 11 -10.14 6.12 -8.91
C ALA A 11 -9.42 7.31 -9.55
N TRP A 12 -10.16 8.11 -10.31
CA TRP A 12 -9.67 9.34 -10.91
C TRP A 12 -10.62 10.46 -10.52
N PHE A 13 -10.11 11.42 -9.76
CA PHE A 13 -10.85 12.62 -9.35
C PHE A 13 -10.50 13.75 -10.33
N ASP A 14 -11.41 14.07 -11.25
CA ASP A 14 -11.17 15.01 -12.36
C ASP A 14 -9.81 14.78 -13.07
N GLY A 15 -9.47 13.50 -13.29
CA GLY A 15 -8.22 13.08 -13.93
C GLY A 15 -7.05 12.83 -12.98
N ILE A 16 -7.11 13.25 -11.72
CA ILE A 16 -6.06 12.95 -10.72
C ILE A 16 -6.22 11.51 -10.22
N GLY A 17 -5.23 10.69 -10.55
CA GLY A 17 -5.18 9.30 -10.16
C GLY A 17 -5.06 9.12 -8.64
N TYR A 18 -5.89 8.24 -8.11
CA TYR A 18 -5.90 7.80 -6.73
C TYR A 18 -6.05 6.29 -6.69
N ARG A 19 -5.24 5.64 -5.85
CA ARG A 19 -5.38 4.20 -5.61
C ARG A 19 -5.70 3.99 -4.15
N GLY A 20 -6.87 3.43 -3.89
CA GLY A 20 -7.42 3.35 -2.54
C GLY A 20 -8.30 2.14 -2.34
N SER A 21 -9.25 2.27 -1.43
CA SER A 21 -10.26 1.26 -1.20
C SER A 21 -11.59 1.93 -0.87
N ILE A 22 -12.67 1.39 -1.40
CA ILE A 22 -14.02 1.68 -0.91
C ILE A 22 -14.23 0.85 0.35
N ALA A 23 -14.66 1.47 1.44
CA ALA A 23 -14.90 0.79 2.71
C ALA A 23 -16.26 1.19 3.29
N SER A 24 -16.84 0.32 4.13
CA SER A 24 -17.99 0.70 4.94
C SER A 24 -17.57 1.69 6.02
N MET A 25 -18.15 2.88 6.02
CA MET A 25 -18.06 3.85 7.10
C MET A 25 -19.48 4.20 7.56
N GLY A 26 -19.85 3.74 8.77
CA GLY A 26 -21.17 4.05 9.35
C GLY A 26 -22.38 3.51 8.58
N GLY A 27 -22.24 2.38 7.86
CA GLY A 27 -23.31 1.79 7.06
C GLY A 27 -23.36 2.25 5.60
N CYS A 28 -22.51 3.21 5.22
CA CYS A 28 -22.38 3.70 3.86
C CYS A 28 -21.05 3.27 3.24
N MET A 29 -21.06 2.89 1.95
CA MET A 29 -19.83 2.67 1.20
C MET A 29 -19.20 4.02 0.85
N ALA A 30 -17.98 4.25 1.31
CA ALA A 30 -17.27 5.51 1.10
C ALA A 30 -15.89 5.28 0.47
N LEU A 31 -15.52 6.16 -0.46
CA LEU A 31 -14.18 6.29 -1.01
C LEU A 31 -13.53 7.54 -0.42
N GLY A 32 -12.44 7.37 0.30
CA GLY A 32 -11.71 8.52 0.86
C GLY A 32 -10.97 9.30 -0.23
N MET A 33 -11.12 10.63 -0.21
CA MET A 33 -10.29 11.54 -0.99
C MET A 33 -9.20 12.12 -0.09
N LEU A 34 -7.94 12.09 -0.53
CA LEU A 34 -6.83 12.65 0.24
C LEU A 34 -6.87 14.17 0.18
N LYS A 35 -6.52 14.84 1.30
CA LYS A 35 -6.40 16.32 1.35
C LYS A 35 -5.45 16.88 0.29
N SER A 36 -4.40 16.13 -0.07
CA SER A 36 -3.48 16.50 -1.15
C SER A 36 -4.15 16.51 -2.53
N ILE A 37 -5.14 15.63 -2.78
CA ILE A 37 -5.91 15.61 -4.03
C ILE A 37 -6.88 16.79 -4.07
N CYS A 38 -7.58 17.08 -2.96
CA CYS A 38 -8.41 18.28 -2.86
C CYS A 38 -7.60 19.55 -3.16
N GLY A 39 -6.41 19.66 -2.58
CA GLY A 39 -5.51 20.79 -2.81
C GLY A 39 -5.02 20.90 -4.26
N GLN A 40 -4.74 19.78 -4.93
CA GLN A 40 -4.36 19.78 -6.36
C GLN A 40 -5.52 20.17 -7.29
N LEU A 41 -6.76 19.80 -6.92
CA LEU A 41 -7.95 20.20 -7.68
C LEU A 41 -8.39 21.64 -7.40
N GLY A 42 -7.90 22.25 -6.32
CA GLY A 42 -8.35 23.57 -5.88
C GLY A 42 -9.83 23.60 -5.46
N LYS A 43 -10.41 22.45 -5.13
CA LYS A 43 -11.84 22.30 -4.81
C LYS A 43 -12.07 22.33 -3.30
N ALA A 44 -13.14 23.01 -2.88
CA ALA A 44 -13.55 23.11 -1.48
C ALA A 44 -14.65 22.09 -1.15
N ASP A 45 -15.07 22.06 0.12
CA ASP A 45 -16.26 21.32 0.51
C ASP A 45 -17.50 21.85 -0.24
N GLY A 46 -18.29 20.93 -0.80
CA GLY A 46 -19.48 21.26 -1.59
C GLY A 46 -19.25 21.41 -3.10
N ASP A 47 -18.01 21.46 -3.57
CA ASP A 47 -17.72 21.47 -5.01
C ASP A 47 -18.02 20.10 -5.67
N PRO A 48 -18.66 20.08 -6.86
CA PRO A 48 -18.86 18.84 -7.59
C PRO A 48 -17.52 18.30 -8.13
N VAL A 49 -17.27 17.01 -7.91
CA VAL A 49 -16.08 16.30 -8.41
C VAL A 49 -16.52 15.12 -9.25
N THR A 50 -15.98 14.99 -10.46
CA THR A 50 -16.22 13.79 -11.27
C THR A 50 -15.26 12.70 -10.82
N VAL A 51 -15.80 11.56 -10.38
CA VAL A 51 -15.01 10.42 -9.93
C VAL A 51 -15.25 9.23 -10.83
N THR A 52 -14.22 8.80 -11.56
CA THR A 52 -14.23 7.50 -12.24
C THR A 52 -13.62 6.47 -11.32
N VAL A 53 -14.25 5.30 -11.15
CA VAL A 53 -13.77 4.25 -10.24
C VAL A 53 -13.80 2.90 -10.91
N GLU A 54 -12.68 2.19 -10.85
CA GLU A 54 -12.54 0.82 -11.34
C GLU A 54 -12.04 -0.10 -10.22
N ARG A 55 -12.47 -1.37 -10.25
CA ARG A 55 -11.95 -2.37 -9.31
C ARG A 55 -10.47 -2.59 -9.60
N ASP A 56 -9.66 -2.44 -8.56
CA ASP A 56 -8.23 -2.66 -8.65
C ASP A 56 -7.93 -4.16 -8.49
N SER A 57 -8.00 -4.89 -9.60
CA SER A 57 -7.65 -6.31 -9.68
C SER A 57 -6.18 -6.58 -10.00
N ALA A 58 -5.37 -5.53 -10.17
CA ALA A 58 -3.96 -5.67 -10.50
C ALA A 58 -3.20 -6.35 -9.36
N GLU A 59 -2.54 -7.48 -9.67
CA GLU A 59 -1.67 -8.20 -8.74
C GLU A 59 -0.54 -7.28 -8.33
N ARG A 60 -0.61 -6.81 -7.08
CA ARG A 60 0.34 -5.81 -6.61
C ARG A 60 1.63 -6.53 -6.21
N THR A 61 2.58 -6.62 -7.12
CA THR A 61 3.92 -7.14 -6.82
C THR A 61 4.82 -5.98 -6.39
N VAL A 62 5.34 -6.03 -5.17
CA VAL A 62 6.40 -5.13 -4.73
C VAL A 62 7.72 -5.74 -5.17
N GLY A 63 8.54 -5.01 -5.92
CA GLY A 63 9.89 -5.45 -6.27
C GLY A 63 10.75 -5.60 -5.02
N VAL A 64 10.93 -6.83 -4.55
CA VAL A 64 11.75 -7.12 -3.37
C VAL A 64 13.22 -6.89 -3.74
N PRO A 65 13.94 -6.00 -3.04
CA PRO A 65 15.34 -5.75 -3.37
C PRO A 65 16.20 -6.97 -3.03
N ALA A 66 17.27 -7.19 -3.81
CA ALA A 66 18.06 -8.43 -3.80
C ALA A 66 18.62 -8.79 -2.42
N ASP A 67 19.02 -7.80 -1.63
CA ASP A 67 19.55 -7.99 -0.28
C ASP A 67 18.46 -8.37 0.74
N LEU A 68 17.24 -7.84 0.61
CA LEU A 68 16.11 -8.32 1.41
C LEU A 68 15.72 -9.75 1.00
N ALA A 69 15.73 -10.05 -0.30
CA ALA A 69 15.46 -11.40 -0.79
C ALA A 69 16.49 -12.39 -0.22
N ALA A 70 17.78 -12.10 -0.34
CA ALA A 70 18.85 -12.94 0.22
C ALA A 70 18.68 -13.14 1.74
N ALA A 71 18.41 -12.08 2.49
CA ALA A 71 18.24 -12.17 3.94
C ALA A 71 16.98 -12.98 4.35
N LEU A 72 15.91 -12.93 3.54
CA LEU A 72 14.70 -13.74 3.75
C LEU A 72 14.95 -15.22 3.46
N ASP A 73 15.71 -15.52 2.40
CA ASP A 73 16.07 -16.88 2.03
C ASP A 73 17.03 -17.50 3.06
N GLU A 74 18.06 -16.77 3.51
CA GLU A 74 18.96 -17.22 4.58
C GLU A 74 18.23 -17.47 5.91
N ALA A 75 17.23 -16.66 6.23
CA ALA A 75 16.43 -16.84 7.43
C ALA A 75 15.30 -17.89 7.28
N GLY A 76 15.06 -18.42 6.07
CA GLY A 76 13.93 -19.31 5.80
C GLY A 76 12.55 -18.64 5.92
N LEU A 77 12.49 -17.30 5.89
CA LEU A 77 11.27 -16.50 6.12
C LEU A 77 10.60 -16.04 4.83
N ARG A 78 11.08 -16.50 3.67
CA ARG A 78 10.54 -16.09 2.37
C ARG A 78 9.03 -16.36 2.25
N ALA A 79 8.59 -17.55 2.63
CA ALA A 79 7.18 -17.91 2.61
C ALA A 79 6.32 -17.08 3.59
N ALA A 80 6.86 -16.72 4.75
CA ALA A 80 6.18 -15.85 5.71
C ALA A 80 6.00 -14.44 5.14
N PHE A 81 7.05 -13.90 4.51
CA PHE A 81 6.99 -12.62 3.83
C PHE A 81 6.00 -12.61 2.66
N ASP A 82 5.99 -13.67 1.84
CA ASP A 82 5.08 -13.77 0.69
C ASP A 82 3.60 -13.91 1.09
N ARG A 83 3.31 -14.46 2.28
CA ARG A 83 1.97 -14.48 2.88
C ARG A 83 1.49 -13.13 3.40
N LEU A 84 2.38 -12.15 3.59
CA LEU A 84 1.99 -10.82 4.05
C LEU A 84 1.10 -10.12 3.02
N SER A 85 0.18 -9.29 3.54
CA SER A 85 -0.60 -8.38 2.72
C SER A 85 0.33 -7.48 1.89
N TYR A 86 -0.12 -7.09 0.68
CA TYR A 86 0.65 -6.20 -0.18
C TYR A 86 1.13 -4.93 0.55
N SER A 87 0.27 -4.34 1.40
CA SER A 87 0.60 -3.14 2.15
C SER A 87 1.79 -3.36 3.08
N HIS A 88 1.83 -4.48 3.79
CA HIS A 88 2.95 -4.81 4.68
C HIS A 88 4.23 -5.12 3.88
N ARG A 89 4.13 -5.90 2.79
CA ARG A 89 5.28 -6.12 1.89
C ARG A 89 5.83 -4.81 1.34
N ARG A 90 4.95 -3.89 0.91
CA ARG A 90 5.31 -2.58 0.38
C ARG A 90 5.97 -1.70 1.45
N GLU A 91 5.44 -1.68 2.66
CA GLU A 91 6.00 -0.89 3.75
C GLU A 91 7.43 -1.33 4.08
N HIS A 92 7.68 -2.63 4.23
CA HIS A 92 9.01 -3.16 4.47
C HIS A 92 9.99 -2.80 3.34
N VAL A 93 9.60 -3.02 2.08
CA VAL A 93 10.45 -2.71 0.93
C VAL A 93 10.71 -1.21 0.81
N ASN A 94 9.68 -0.36 1.00
CA ASN A 94 9.85 1.09 0.95
C ASN A 94 10.78 1.58 2.05
N ALA A 95 10.63 1.07 3.27
CA ALA A 95 11.55 1.37 4.35
C ALA A 95 12.98 0.96 4.00
N ILE A 96 13.19 -0.19 3.37
CA ILE A 96 14.54 -0.64 2.98
C ILE A 96 15.11 0.23 1.85
N ASN A 97 14.32 0.56 0.84
CA ASN A 97 14.73 1.40 -0.30
C ASN A 97 15.00 2.86 0.06
N ASP A 98 14.26 3.41 1.01
CA ASP A 98 14.47 4.77 1.52
C ASP A 98 15.80 4.91 2.33
N ALA A 99 16.35 3.80 2.83
CA ALA A 99 17.59 3.83 3.59
C ALA A 99 18.82 4.05 2.70
N LYS A 100 19.29 5.30 2.64
CA LYS A 100 20.48 5.71 1.86
C LYS A 100 21.81 5.20 2.46
N LYS A 101 21.86 4.97 3.77
CA LYS A 101 23.06 4.46 4.46
C LYS A 101 23.00 2.92 4.53
N PRO A 102 24.08 2.20 4.18
CA PRO A 102 24.10 0.73 4.19
C PRO A 102 23.81 0.16 5.59
N GLU A 103 24.31 0.80 6.65
CA GLU A 103 24.05 0.39 8.04
C GLU A 103 22.56 0.49 8.40
N THR A 104 21.88 1.56 7.95
CA THR A 104 20.44 1.74 8.17
C THR A 104 19.63 0.71 7.40
N ARG A 105 20.08 0.39 6.19
CA ARG A 105 19.47 -0.63 5.34
C ARG A 105 19.54 -2.01 5.99
N ALA A 106 20.72 -2.42 6.44
CA ALA A 106 20.93 -3.67 7.17
C ALA A 106 20.07 -3.74 8.45
N ARG A 107 20.00 -2.65 9.23
CA ARG A 107 19.15 -2.58 10.42
C ARG A 107 17.65 -2.72 10.09
N ARG A 108 17.18 -2.10 9.00
CA ARG A 108 15.77 -2.20 8.56
C ARG A 108 15.44 -3.63 8.07
N ILE A 109 16.38 -4.31 7.40
CA ILE A 109 16.24 -5.72 7.00
C ILE A 109 16.16 -6.61 8.24
N ALA A 110 17.10 -6.50 9.18
CA ALA A 110 17.08 -7.27 10.42
C ALA A 110 15.76 -7.09 11.17
N LYS A 111 15.27 -5.85 11.30
CA LYS A 111 13.98 -5.57 11.92
C LYS A 111 12.81 -6.25 11.21
N ALA A 112 12.80 -6.26 9.87
CA ALA A 112 11.76 -6.94 9.11
C ALA A 112 11.76 -8.46 9.36
N LEU A 113 12.94 -9.08 9.41
CA LEU A 113 13.08 -10.51 9.74
C LEU A 113 12.57 -10.82 11.15
N GLU A 114 12.91 -10.01 12.16
CA GLU A 114 12.45 -10.22 13.53
C GLU A 114 10.92 -10.13 13.65
N MET A 115 10.29 -9.21 12.90
CA MET A 115 8.82 -9.11 12.85
C MET A 115 8.19 -10.34 12.22
N LEU A 116 8.82 -10.89 11.18
CA LEU A 116 8.36 -12.10 10.49
C LEU A 116 8.52 -13.37 11.35
N LYS A 117 9.57 -13.45 12.19
CA LYS A 117 9.74 -14.56 13.16
C LYS A 117 8.72 -14.53 14.28
N SER A 118 8.21 -13.34 14.61
CA SER A 118 7.25 -13.13 15.69
C SER A 118 5.79 -13.18 15.24
N SER A 119 5.53 -13.50 13.95
CA SER A 119 4.20 -13.55 13.34
C SER A 119 3.72 -14.98 13.08
#